data_AF-A0A6S7BLS7-F1
#
_entry.id   AF-A0A6S7BLS7-F1
#
_cell.length_a   1.000
_cell.length_b   1.000
_cell.length_c   1.000
_cell.angle_alpha   90.00
_cell.angle_beta   90.00
_cell.angle_gamma   90.00
#
_symmetry.space_group_name_H-M   'P 1'
#
loop_
_entity.id
_entity.type
_entity.pdbx_description
1 polymer ?
#
loop_
_entity_poly.entity_id
_entity_poly.type
_entity_poly.pdbx_seq_one_letter_code
_entity_poly.pdbx_strand_id
1 'polypeptide(L)'
;MTTPAERTKAVIETRRFLQMLASDDSLTDPSKIREAAMRLLRHYPLDVDLAVSAAAFPNVWLSPEASQPRSAVGVDRKTRHRF
;
A
#
# COMPACT_ATOMS: atom_id res chain seq x y z
N MET A 1 8.92 -4.83 18.07
CA MET A 1 8.71 -3.38 17.86
C MET A 1 9.49 -2.96 16.64
N THR A 2 8.94 -2.08 15.79
CA THR A 2 9.63 -1.51 14.62
C THR A 2 10.08 -0.09 14.97
N THR A 3 11.35 0.22 14.76
CA THR A 3 11.95 1.54 14.98
C THR A 3 11.72 2.47 13.77
N PRO A 4 11.83 3.80 13.94
CA PRO A 4 11.78 4.74 12.81
C PRO A 4 12.82 4.43 11.71
N ALA A 5 14.02 3.99 12.11
CA ALA A 5 15.08 3.62 11.19
C ALA A 5 14.71 2.37 10.36
N GLU A 6 14.17 1.33 11.00
CA GLU A 6 13.71 0.11 10.31
C GLU A 6 12.57 0.41 9.33
N ARG A 7 11.61 1.26 9.72
CA ARG A 7 10.50 1.66 8.83
C ARG A 7 11.00 2.46 7.62
N THR A 8 11.93 3.39 7.83
CA THR A 8 12.55 4.17 6.75
C THR A 8 13.31 3.25 5.79
N LYS A 9 14.09 2.31 6.33
CA LYS A 9 14.79 1.30 5.54
C LYS A 9 13.82 0.47 4.71
N ALA A 10 12.71 0.01 5.30
CA ALA A 10 11.70 -0.77 4.58
C ALA A 10 11.14 -0.02 3.35
N VAL A 11 10.84 1.27 3.47
CA VAL A 11 10.35 2.09 2.34
C VAL A 11 11.39 2.19 1.22
N ILE A 12 12.66 2.46 1.57
CA ILE A 12 13.75 2.59 0.60
C ILE A 12 14.01 1.26 -0.11
N GLU A 13 14.10 0.17 0.63
CA GLU A 13 14.36 -1.16 0.09
C GLU A 13 13.19 -1.68 -0.75
N THR A 14 11.94 -1.38 -0.38
CA THR A 14 10.77 -1.69 -1.22
C THR A 14 10.88 -0.98 -2.57
N ARG A 15 11.25 0.30 -2.61
CA ARG A 15 11.46 1.02 -3.88
C ARG A 15 12.53 0.34 -4.74
N ARG A 16 13.67 -0.01 -4.14
CA ARG A 16 14.77 -0.72 -4.84
C ARG A 16 14.32 -2.07 -5.39
N PHE A 17 13.59 -2.83 -4.58
CA PHE A 17 13.04 -4.12 -4.97
C PHE A 17 12.09 -4.00 -6.17
N LEU A 18 11.19 -3.01 -6.16
CA LEU A 18 10.27 -2.77 -7.28
C LEU A 18 11.00 -2.30 -8.55
N GLN A 19 12.02 -1.44 -8.42
CA GLN A 19 12.86 -1.01 -9.56
C GLN A 19 13.60 -2.19 -10.19
N MET A 20 14.14 -3.07 -9.35
CA MET A 20 14.79 -4.30 -9.78
C MET A 20 13.80 -5.20 -10.54
N LEU A 21 12.61 -5.46 -9.99
CA LEU A 21 11.57 -6.26 -10.65
C LEU A 21 11.09 -5.66 -11.98
N ALA A 22 11.07 -4.33 -12.10
CA ALA A 22 10.65 -3.65 -13.32
C ALA A 22 11.73 -3.61 -14.42
N SER A 23 13.00 -3.84 -14.07
CA SER A 23 14.14 -3.71 -15.00
C SER A 23 14.66 -5.03 -15.53
N ASP A 24 14.36 -6.15 -14.86
CA ASP A 24 14.96 -7.45 -15.13
C ASP A 24 13.91 -8.58 -15.14
N ASP A 25 13.49 -8.97 -16.35
CA ASP A 25 12.57 -10.09 -16.58
C ASP A 25 13.18 -11.45 -16.23
N SER A 26 14.50 -11.54 -16.01
CA SER A 26 15.18 -12.79 -15.62
C SER A 26 15.02 -13.13 -14.14
N LEU A 27 14.39 -12.26 -13.35
CA LEU A 27 14.03 -12.50 -11.95
C LEU A 27 12.82 -13.43 -11.86
N THR A 28 13.03 -14.69 -12.23
CA THR A 28 11.95 -15.68 -12.43
C THR A 28 11.71 -16.59 -11.23
N ASP A 29 12.47 -16.47 -10.13
CA ASP A 29 12.28 -17.30 -8.94
C ASP A 29 11.20 -16.71 -8.01
N PRO A 30 9.95 -17.22 -8.04
CA PRO A 30 8.85 -16.61 -7.31
C PRO A 30 8.99 -16.79 -5.79
N SER A 31 9.76 -17.79 -5.34
CA SER A 31 10.00 -18.05 -3.92
C SER A 31 10.88 -16.96 -3.33
N LYS A 32 11.96 -16.57 -4.03
CA LYS A 32 12.84 -15.48 -3.60
C LYS A 32 12.12 -14.13 -3.57
N ILE A 33 11.28 -13.86 -4.58
CA ILE A 33 10.44 -12.66 -4.63
C ILE A 33 9.51 -12.61 -3.41
N ARG A 34 8.84 -13.72 -3.10
CA ARG A 34 7.93 -13.82 -1.95
C ARG A 34 8.65 -13.61 -0.63
N GLU A 35 9.81 -14.24 -0.43
CA GLU A 35 10.62 -14.04 0.78
C GLU A 35 11.07 -12.59 0.96
N ALA A 36 11.56 -11.96 -0.11
CA ALA A 36 11.96 -10.56 -0.08
C ALA A 36 10.78 -9.66 0.27
N ALA A 37 9.63 -9.86 -0.38
CA ALA A 37 8.41 -9.13 -0.10
C ALA A 37 7.97 -9.29 1.36
N MET A 38 7.97 -10.51 1.92
CA MET A 38 7.62 -10.74 3.33
C MET A 38 8.55 -9.99 4.31
N ARG A 39 9.85 -9.99 4.04
CA ARG A 39 10.83 -9.26 4.88
C ARG A 39 10.61 -7.76 4.83
N LEU A 40 10.33 -7.21 3.65
CA LEU A 40 10.06 -5.78 3.46
C LEU A 40 8.75 -5.36 4.14
N LEU A 41 7.69 -6.14 3.96
CA LEU A 41 6.37 -5.86 4.53
C LEU A 41 6.34 -5.89 6.05
N ARG A 42 7.22 -6.66 6.70
CA ARG A 42 7.31 -6.73 8.17
C ARG A 42 7.52 -5.35 8.83
N HIS A 43 8.23 -4.45 8.15
CA HIS A 43 8.56 -3.12 8.67
C HIS A 43 7.97 -1.99 7.84
N TYR A 44 7.17 -2.31 6.82
CA TYR A 44 6.59 -1.32 5.94
C TYR A 44 5.52 -0.49 6.69
N PRO A 45 5.37 0.82 6.39
CA PRO A 45 4.36 1.65 7.02
C PRO A 45 2.96 1.04 6.91
N LEU A 46 2.21 1.08 8.02
CA LEU A 46 0.79 0.75 8.03
C LEU A 46 -0.04 1.97 7.61
N ASP A 47 -1.34 1.76 7.33
CA ASP A 47 -2.26 2.85 6.98
C ASP A 47 -2.29 3.96 8.03
N VAL A 48 -2.15 3.64 9.32
CA VAL A 48 -2.06 4.64 10.39
C VAL A 48 -0.80 5.51 10.27
N ASP A 49 0.34 4.93 9.90
CA ASP A 49 1.58 5.68 9.70
C ASP A 49 1.43 6.63 8.49
N LEU A 50 0.76 6.16 7.43
CA LEU A 50 0.47 6.95 6.23
C LEU A 50 -0.56 8.05 6.50
N ALA A 51 -1.59 7.78 7.30
CA ALA A 51 -2.62 8.77 7.66
C ALA A 51 -2.02 9.93 8.47
N VAL A 52 -1.17 9.64 9.46
CA VAL A 52 -0.44 10.67 10.23
C VAL A 52 0.48 11.47 9.30
N SER A 53 1.17 10.79 8.37
CA SER A 53 2.04 11.45 7.39
C SER A 53 1.25 12.35 6.42
N ALA A 54 0.07 11.93 5.97
CA ALA A 54 -0.80 12.72 5.10
C ALA A 54 -1.38 13.94 5.80
N ALA A 55 -1.71 13.84 7.10
CA ALA A 55 -2.13 14.98 7.89
C ALA A 55 -1.02 16.04 8.04
N ALA A 56 0.25 15.60 8.19
CA ALA A 56 1.40 16.50 8.29
C ALA A 56 1.87 17.06 6.94
N PHE A 57 1.73 16.27 5.86
CA PHE A 57 2.22 16.60 4.51
C PHE A 57 1.13 16.38 3.44
N PRO A 58 0.05 17.17 3.46
CA PRO A 58 -1.13 16.95 2.60
C PRO A 58 -0.89 17.20 1.11
N ASN A 59 0.20 17.90 0.76
CA ASN A 59 0.63 18.10 -0.62
C ASN A 59 1.50 16.95 -1.17
N VAL A 60 1.88 15.99 -0.32
CA VAL A 60 2.68 14.81 -0.69
C VAL A 60 1.82 13.56 -0.70
N TRP A 61 1.00 13.37 0.35
CA TRP A 61 0.21 12.15 0.54
C TRP A 61 -1.27 12.45 0.73
N LEU A 62 -2.12 11.63 0.12
CA LEU A 62 -3.53 11.52 0.49
C LEU A 62 -3.67 10.55 1.67
N SER A 63 -4.70 10.75 2.49
CA SER A 63 -5.10 9.75 3.49
C SER A 63 -5.43 8.41 2.81
N PRO A 64 -5.07 7.25 3.37
CA PRO A 64 -5.39 5.95 2.81
C PRO A 64 -6.88 5.79 2.46
N GLU A 65 -7.78 6.26 3.32
CA GLU A 65 -9.24 6.22 3.09
C GLU A 65 -9.67 7.02 1.84
N ALA A 66 -9.01 8.16 1.59
CA ALA A 66 -9.28 8.99 0.42
C ALA A 66 -8.63 8.44 -0.86
N SER A 67 -7.58 7.61 -0.72
CA SER A 67 -6.87 6.98 -1.83
C SER A 67 -7.56 5.72 -2.35
N GLN A 68 -8.40 5.08 -1.54
CA GLN A 68 -9.22 3.96 -1.99
C GLN A 68 -10.26 4.49 -2.98
N PRO A 69 -10.35 3.92 -4.20
CA PRO A 69 -11.45 4.27 -5.08
C PRO A 69 -12.74 3.97 -4.33
N ARG A 70 -13.61 4.97 -4.15
CA ARG A 70 -14.94 4.78 -3.54
C ARG A 70 -15.58 3.59 -4.23
N SER A 71 -15.58 2.44 -3.56
CA SER A 71 -16.30 1.27 -4.02
C SER A 71 -17.71 1.75 -4.33
N ALA A 72 -18.16 1.52 -5.56
CA ALA A 72 -19.48 1.91 -6.06
C ALA A 72 -20.58 1.12 -5.32
N VAL A 73 -20.74 1.37 -4.03
CA VAL A 73 -21.75 0.78 -3.16
C VAL A 73 -22.67 1.90 -2.74
N GLY A 74 -23.84 1.97 -3.40
CA GLY A 74 -24.92 2.86 -3.01
C GLY A 74 -25.72 3.44 -4.18
N VAL A 75 -26.29 2.59 -5.04
CA VAL A 75 -27.57 2.95 -5.68
C VAL A 75 -28.60 1.98 -5.15
N ASP A 76 -29.21 2.38 -4.03
CA ASP A 76 -30.52 1.91 -3.60
C ASP A 76 -31.51 2.12 -4.75
N ARG A 77 -32.10 1.03 -5.24
CA ARG A 77 -33.32 1.08 -6.04
C ARG A 77 -34.39 0.25 -5.34
N LYS A 78 -34.87 0.79 -4.23
CA LYS A 78 -36.22 0.56 -3.74
C LYS A 78 -37.25 0.90 -4.83
N THR A 79 -37.62 -0.10 -5.63
CA THR A 79 -38.66 -0.04 -6.68
C THR A 79 -39.16 -1.48 -6.85
N ARG A 80 -40.40 -1.92 -6.61
CA ARG A 80 -41.69 -1.32 -6.22
C ARG A 80 -42.50 -2.44 -5.55
N HIS A 81 -43.16 -2.14 -4.43
CA HIS A 81 -44.53 -2.64 -4.27
C HIS A 81 -45.40 -1.81 -5.21
N ARG A 82 -46.09 -2.48 -6.14
CA ARG A 82 -47.43 -2.11 -6.61
C ARG A 82 -47.99 -3.23 -7.50
N PHE A 83 -49.01 -3.87 -6.93
CA PHE A 83 -50.08 -4.68 -7.52
C PHE A 83 -49.67 -5.93 -8.32
#